data_AF-A0A8I6YFT0-F1
#
_entry.id   AF-A0A8I6YFT0-F1
#
_cell.length_a   1.000
_cell.length_b   1.000
_cell.length_c   1.000
_cell.angle_alpha   90.00
_cell.angle_beta   90.00
_cell.angle_gamma   90.00
#
_symmetry.space_group_name_H-M   'P 1'
#
loop_
_entity.id
_entity.type
_entity.pdbx_description
1 polymer ?
#
loop_
_entity_poly.entity_id
_entity_poly.type
_entity_poly.pdbx_seq_one_letter_code
_entity_poly.pdbx_strand_id
1 'polypeptide(L)'
;MVASGLKLFLPDIISPTQSAFVRGRLITDNVLVAYECFHTIKRKKEGKEDLFAIKLDMHKAYDRVEWPFIKDIMIKLGFHENWVNFIMQCVSTFEYRTRFNTEEIGSFKPTRGLRQGYPMSPYLFILCTEVLTALLTQAEETGGISGVKVCRDAPPVTNLLFGDDSLILM
;
A
#
# COMPACT_ATOMS: atom_id res chain seq x y z
N MET A 1 1.52 7.59 -20.57
CA MET A 1 0.66 8.78 -20.41
C MET A 1 -0.09 8.78 -19.08
N VAL A 2 -1.02 7.86 -18.80
CA VAL A 2 -1.80 7.91 -17.53
C VAL A 2 -0.96 7.61 -16.29
N ALA A 3 -0.10 6.58 -16.34
CA ALA A 3 0.85 6.28 -15.26
C ALA A 3 1.74 7.48 -14.90
N SER A 4 2.13 8.27 -15.89
CA SER A 4 2.93 9.48 -15.72
C SER A 4 2.14 10.60 -15.03
N GLY A 5 0.83 10.69 -15.30
CA GLY A 5 -0.07 11.62 -14.61
C GLY A 5 -0.26 11.25 -13.15
N LEU A 6 -0.57 9.98 -12.86
CA LEU A 6 -0.68 9.46 -11.48
C LEU A 6 0.57 9.80 -10.67
N LYS A 7 1.75 9.51 -11.24
CA LYS A 7 3.05 9.68 -10.57
C LYS A 7 3.32 11.08 -10.02
N LEU A 8 2.72 12.12 -10.60
CA LEU A 8 2.94 13.50 -10.16
C LEU A 8 2.29 13.83 -8.81
N PHE A 9 1.16 13.19 -8.51
CA PHE A 9 0.36 13.51 -7.31
C PHE A 9 0.57 12.51 -6.16
N LEU A 10 1.18 11.35 -6.44
CA LEU A 10 1.44 10.33 -5.42
C LEU A 10 2.22 10.85 -4.19
N PRO A 11 3.25 11.71 -4.32
CA PRO A 11 3.96 12.21 -3.14
C PRO A 11 3.08 13.00 -2.16
N ASP A 12 2.01 13.65 -2.65
CA ASP A 12 1.10 14.47 -1.85
C ASP A 12 -0.03 13.66 -1.22
N ILE A 13 -0.37 12.52 -1.83
CA ILE A 13 -1.49 11.66 -1.40
C ILE A 13 -1.02 10.52 -0.50
N ILE A 14 0.15 9.95 -0.81
CA ILE A 14 0.62 8.72 -0.16
C ILE A 14 1.40 9.07 1.11
N SER A 15 1.04 8.45 2.23
CA SER A 15 1.70 8.64 3.52
C SER A 15 3.21 8.38 3.45
N PRO A 16 4.06 9.14 4.18
CA PRO A 16 5.50 8.93 4.24
C PRO A 16 5.92 7.52 4.64
N THR A 17 5.07 6.77 5.35
CA THR A 17 5.36 5.40 5.80
C THR A 17 5.31 4.36 4.67
N GLN A 18 4.78 4.72 3.50
CA GLN A 18 4.88 3.93 2.27
C GLN A 18 6.07 4.40 1.44
N SER A 19 7.11 3.57 1.37
CA SER A 19 8.33 3.91 0.62
C SER A 19 8.34 3.37 -0.81
N ALA A 20 7.48 2.38 -1.13
CA ALA A 20 7.47 1.78 -2.46
C ALA A 20 6.74 2.64 -3.51
N PHE A 21 7.26 2.62 -4.74
CA PHE A 21 6.64 3.21 -5.93
C PHE A 21 6.35 4.72 -5.90
N VAL A 22 6.77 5.44 -4.87
CA VAL A 22 6.71 6.91 -4.79
C VAL A 22 8.05 7.50 -5.18
N ARG A 23 8.05 8.51 -6.07
CA ARG A 23 9.30 9.14 -6.54
C ARG A 23 10.01 9.82 -5.36
N GLY A 24 11.31 9.56 -5.22
CA GLY A 24 12.14 10.22 -4.22
C GLY A 24 12.14 9.54 -2.84
N ARG A 25 11.43 8.42 -2.68
CA ARG A 25 11.47 7.60 -1.46
C ARG A 25 12.38 6.40 -1.66
N LEU A 26 13.24 6.12 -0.69
CA LEU A 26 14.14 4.98 -0.70
C LEU A 26 13.67 3.94 0.30
N ILE A 27 13.81 2.65 -0.05
CA ILE A 27 13.50 1.55 0.87
C ILE A 27 14.37 1.60 2.13
N THR A 28 15.58 2.12 2.01
CA THR A 28 16.55 2.24 3.12
C THR A 28 16.02 3.08 4.26
N ASP A 29 15.18 4.07 3.99
CA ASP A 29 14.60 4.95 5.01
C ASP A 29 13.65 4.15 5.91
N ASN A 30 12.75 3.37 5.31
CA ASN A 30 11.85 2.48 6.06
C ASN A 30 12.63 1.40 6.82
N VAL A 31 13.71 0.85 6.24
CA VAL A 31 14.55 -0.14 6.93
C VAL A 31 15.21 0.46 8.18
N LEU A 32 15.69 1.70 8.09
CA LEU A 32 16.30 2.39 9.23
C LEU A 32 15.26 2.64 10.34
N VAL A 33 14.08 3.17 9.99
CA VAL A 33 13.00 3.39 10.96
C VAL A 33 12.57 2.07 11.61
N ALA A 34 12.40 1.00 10.82
CA ALA A 34 12.07 -0.32 11.35
C ALA A 34 13.14 -0.82 12.32
N TYR A 35 14.43 -0.66 11.98
CA TYR A 35 15.53 -1.07 12.84
C TYR A 35 15.49 -0.39 14.20
N GLU A 36 15.27 0.93 14.22
CA GLU A 36 15.14 1.69 15.46
C GLU A 36 13.90 1.28 16.27
N CYS A 37 12.76 1.05 15.61
CA CYS A 37 11.56 0.53 16.28
C CYS A 37 11.82 -0.85 16.91
N PHE A 38 12.45 -1.78 16.20
CA PHE A 38 12.82 -3.09 16.74
C PHE A 38 13.85 -2.99 17.87
N HIS A 39 14.78 -2.05 17.78
CA HIS A 39 15.73 -1.78 18.85
C HIS A 39 15.02 -1.32 20.12
N THR A 40 14.07 -0.39 20.00
CA THR A 40 13.22 0.08 21.10
C THR A 40 12.38 -1.05 21.70
N ILE A 41 11.72 -1.86 20.87
CA ILE A 41 10.96 -3.03 21.31
C ILE A 41 11.85 -3.98 22.13
N LYS A 42 13.06 -4.30 21.65
CA LYS A 42 13.98 -5.21 22.34
C LYS A 42 14.54 -4.65 23.66
N ARG A 43 14.67 -3.33 23.77
CA ARG A 43 15.22 -2.67 24.98
C ARG A 43 14.16 -2.43 26.04
N LYS A 44 12.88 -2.32 25.66
CA LYS A 44 11.77 -2.16 26.58
C LYS A 44 11.45 -3.52 27.25
N LYS A 45 12.30 -3.90 28.21
CA LYS A 45 12.18 -5.15 28.99
C LYS A 45 11.40 -4.98 30.29
N GLU A 46 11.14 -3.74 30.73
CA GLU A 46 10.48 -3.41 31.99
C GLU A 46 9.48 -2.27 31.76
N GLY A 47 8.24 -2.41 32.26
CA GLY A 47 7.15 -1.46 32.08
C GLY A 47 5.78 -2.14 32.03
N LYS A 48 4.69 -1.34 31.98
CA LYS A 48 3.31 -1.86 31.89
C LYS A 48 2.82 -2.09 30.45
N GLU A 49 3.54 -1.59 29.45
CA GLU A 49 3.12 -1.64 28.05
C GLU A 49 4.16 -2.40 27.21
N ASP A 50 3.81 -3.63 26.85
CA ASP A 50 4.57 -4.46 25.94
C ASP A 50 4.42 -3.92 24.51
N LEU A 51 5.55 -3.65 23.85
CA LEU A 51 5.58 -3.30 22.44
C LEU A 51 5.79 -4.56 21.61
N PHE A 52 5.19 -4.61 20.43
CA PHE A 52 5.34 -5.71 19.49
C PHE A 52 5.24 -5.23 18.04
N ALA A 53 5.69 -6.09 17.14
CA ALA A 53 5.62 -5.85 15.71
C ALA A 53 4.91 -7.01 15.03
N ILE A 54 4.00 -6.71 14.11
CA ILE A 54 3.30 -7.69 13.29
C ILE A 54 3.75 -7.48 11.85
N LYS A 55 4.29 -8.53 11.23
CA LYS A 55 4.50 -8.57 9.78
C LYS A 55 3.24 -9.13 9.11
N LEU A 56 2.68 -8.37 8.19
CA LEU A 56 1.58 -8.78 7.32
C LEU A 56 2.09 -8.91 5.88
N ASP A 57 1.69 -9.99 5.22
CA ASP A 57 1.99 -10.28 3.81
C ASP A 57 0.67 -10.50 3.06
N MET A 58 0.44 -9.71 2.01
CA MET A 58 -0.80 -9.78 1.24
C MET A 58 -0.72 -10.89 0.19
N HIS A 59 -1.29 -12.05 0.49
CA HIS A 59 -1.32 -13.16 -0.47
C HIS A 59 -1.95 -12.78 -1.81
N LYS A 60 -1.15 -12.82 -2.88
CA LYS A 60 -1.54 -12.41 -4.25
C LYS A 60 -2.11 -11.00 -4.28
N ALA A 61 -1.37 -10.06 -3.70
CA ALA A 61 -1.78 -8.66 -3.49
C ALA A 61 -2.38 -8.01 -4.74
N TYR A 62 -1.75 -8.20 -5.91
CA TYR A 62 -2.25 -7.66 -7.18
C TYR A 62 -3.49 -8.38 -7.70
N ASP A 63 -3.58 -9.71 -7.57
CA ASP A 63 -4.67 -10.50 -8.18
C ASP A 63 -5.99 -10.38 -7.43
N ARG A 64 -5.96 -9.91 -6.18
CA ARG A 64 -7.13 -9.89 -5.28
C ARG A 64 -7.75 -8.51 -5.09
N VAL A 65 -7.22 -7.46 -5.71
CA VAL A 65 -7.78 -6.11 -5.58
C VAL A 65 -9.13 -6.03 -6.29
N GLU A 66 -10.19 -5.73 -5.55
CA GLU A 66 -11.53 -5.57 -6.13
C GLU A 66 -11.64 -4.25 -6.89
N TRP A 67 -12.17 -4.29 -8.11
CA TRP A 67 -12.29 -3.10 -8.96
C TRP A 67 -13.24 -2.02 -8.42
N PRO A 68 -14.39 -2.35 -7.81
CA PRO A 68 -15.22 -1.34 -7.15
C PRO A 68 -14.45 -0.58 -6.06
N PHE A 69 -13.61 -1.28 -5.29
CA PHE A 69 -12.79 -0.67 -4.25
C PHE A 69 -11.80 0.37 -4.81
N ILE A 70 -11.12 0.05 -5.91
CA ILE A 70 -10.23 1.02 -6.59
C ILE A 70 -11.02 2.27 -6.99
N LYS A 71 -12.18 2.08 -7.62
CA LYS A 71 -13.03 3.19 -8.07
C LYS A 71 -13.43 4.09 -6.90
N ASP A 72 -13.92 3.50 -5.82
CA ASP A 72 -14.42 4.23 -4.66
C ASP A 72 -13.31 5.01 -3.96
N ILE A 73 -12.12 4.43 -3.82
CA ILE A 73 -10.95 5.12 -3.26
C ILE A 73 -10.57 6.32 -4.12
N MET A 74 -10.47 6.15 -5.43
CA MET A 74 -10.09 7.24 -6.32
C MET A 74 -11.10 8.40 -6.24
N ILE A 75 -12.41 8.10 -6.22
CA ILE A 75 -13.43 9.13 -6.02
C ILE A 75 -13.26 9.80 -4.65
N LYS A 76 -13.01 9.03 -3.59
CA LYS A 76 -12.83 9.54 -2.23
C LYS A 76 -11.60 10.44 -2.09
N LEU A 77 -10.53 10.13 -2.82
CA LEU A 77 -9.29 10.94 -2.91
C LEU A 77 -9.45 12.19 -3.79
N GLY A 78 -10.64 12.43 -4.36
CA GLY A 78 -10.94 13.65 -5.12
C GLY A 78 -10.56 13.59 -6.60
N PHE A 79 -10.27 12.41 -7.15
CA PHE A 79 -10.02 12.28 -8.58
C PHE A 79 -11.30 12.52 -9.38
N HIS A 80 -11.17 13.26 -10.49
CA HIS A 80 -12.30 13.59 -11.36
C HIS A 80 -12.93 12.32 -11.96
N GLU A 81 -14.26 12.21 -11.92
CA GLU A 81 -15.00 11.00 -12.29
C GLU A 81 -14.65 10.49 -13.71
N ASN A 82 -14.58 11.38 -14.70
CA ASN A 82 -14.16 11.02 -16.06
C ASN A 82 -12.78 10.33 -16.12
N TRP A 83 -11.84 10.78 -15.28
CA TRP A 83 -10.49 10.21 -15.23
C TRP A 83 -10.50 8.85 -14.53
N VAL A 84 -11.27 8.72 -13.46
CA VAL A 84 -11.51 7.43 -12.79
C VAL A 84 -12.13 6.43 -13.77
N ASN A 85 -13.17 6.83 -14.50
CA ASN A 85 -13.82 5.97 -15.50
C ASN A 85 -12.84 5.53 -16.60
N PHE A 86 -11.96 6.41 -17.06
CA PHE A 86 -10.91 6.06 -18.03
C PHE A 86 -9.92 5.02 -17.47
N ILE A 87 -9.50 5.18 -16.22
CA ILE A 87 -8.62 4.22 -15.55
C ILE A 87 -9.34 2.89 -15.37
N MET A 88 -10.60 2.91 -14.93
CA MET A 88 -11.40 1.69 -14.75
C MET A 88 -11.58 0.93 -16.05
N GLN A 89 -11.79 1.60 -17.18
CA GLN A 89 -11.78 0.95 -18.50
C GLN A 89 -10.45 0.24 -18.76
N CYS A 90 -9.32 0.90 -18.52
CA CYS A 90 -8.00 0.29 -18.71
C CYS A 90 -7.78 -0.95 -17.82
N VAL A 91 -8.32 -0.94 -16.60
CA VAL A 91 -8.20 -2.03 -15.63
C VAL A 91 -9.18 -3.16 -15.90
N SER A 92 -10.36 -2.89 -16.46
CA SER A 92 -11.43 -3.89 -16.57
C SER A 92 -11.57 -4.57 -17.93
N THR A 93 -11.00 -4.02 -19.01
CA THR A 93 -11.28 -4.49 -20.38
C THR A 93 -10.29 -5.52 -20.92
N PHE A 94 -9.26 -5.89 -20.15
CA PHE A 94 -8.22 -6.79 -20.65
C PHE A 94 -8.62 -8.26 -20.46
N GLU A 95 -8.01 -9.14 -21.26
CA GLU A 95 -8.25 -10.57 -21.26
C GLU A 95 -6.92 -11.31 -21.15
N TYR A 96 -6.88 -12.37 -20.34
CA TYR A 96 -5.73 -13.25 -20.24
C TYR A 96 -5.85 -14.37 -21.26
N ARG A 97 -4.72 -14.76 -21.86
CA ARG A 97 -4.61 -15.93 -22.73
C ARG A 97 -3.59 -16.89 -22.13
N THR A 98 -3.99 -18.13 -21.94
CA THR A 98 -3.14 -19.16 -21.34
C THR A 98 -2.35 -19.87 -22.42
N ARG A 99 -1.02 -19.89 -22.25
CA ARG A 99 -0.11 -20.61 -23.13
C ARG A 99 0.51 -21.79 -22.39
N PHE A 100 0.44 -22.98 -22.96
CA PHE A 100 1.04 -24.19 -22.42
C PHE A 100 1.83 -24.89 -23.52
N ASN A 101 3.09 -25.23 -23.26
CA ASN A 101 3.98 -25.87 -24.23
C ASN A 101 3.92 -25.24 -25.64
N THR A 102 3.97 -23.90 -25.69
CA THR A 102 3.88 -23.05 -26.89
C THR A 102 2.52 -22.93 -27.58
N GLU A 103 1.51 -23.71 -27.18
CA GLU A 103 0.14 -23.62 -27.70
C GLU A 103 -0.75 -22.73 -26.83
N GLU A 104 -1.64 -21.95 -27.47
CA GLU A 104 -2.64 -21.14 -26.78
C GLU A 104 -3.90 -21.98 -26.56
N ILE A 105 -4.22 -22.28 -25.29
CA ILE A 105 -5.27 -23.24 -24.93
C ILE A 105 -6.63 -22.55 -24.73
N GLY A 106 -6.63 -21.27 -24.33
CA GLY A 106 -7.86 -20.54 -24.08
C GLY A 106 -7.64 -19.15 -23.51
N SER A 107 -8.74 -18.42 -23.36
CA SER A 107 -8.76 -17.07 -22.79
C SER A 107 -9.74 -16.99 -21.62
N PHE A 108 -9.47 -16.06 -20.70
CA PHE A 108 -10.37 -15.75 -19.60
C PHE A 108 -10.31 -14.27 -19.27
N LYS A 109 -11.46 -13.71 -18.91
CA LYS A 109 -11.57 -12.33 -18.47
C LYS A 109 -11.50 -12.26 -16.94
N PRO A 110 -10.56 -11.50 -16.37
CA PRO A 110 -10.55 -11.27 -14.94
C PRO A 110 -11.78 -10.45 -14.53
N THR A 111 -12.23 -10.65 -13.29
CA THR A 111 -13.29 -9.84 -12.66
C THR A 111 -12.74 -8.91 -11.58
N ARG A 112 -11.47 -9.09 -11.24
CA ARG A 112 -10.73 -8.35 -10.22
C ARG A 112 -9.23 -8.42 -10.50
N GLY A 113 -8.47 -7.67 -9.71
CA GLY A 113 -7.04 -7.65 -9.70
C GLY A 113 -6.43 -6.64 -10.66
N LEU A 114 -5.15 -6.39 -10.47
CA LEU A 114 -4.33 -5.46 -11.22
C LEU A 114 -3.31 -6.26 -12.02
N ARG A 115 -3.18 -5.97 -13.30
CA ARG A 115 -2.26 -6.68 -14.18
C ARG A 115 -0.81 -6.40 -13.79
N GLN A 116 -0.07 -7.43 -13.37
CA GLN A 116 1.37 -7.30 -13.13
C GLN A 116 2.12 -6.96 -14.42
N GLY A 117 3.14 -6.10 -14.31
CA GLY A 117 3.89 -5.58 -15.46
C GLY A 117 3.18 -4.43 -16.21
N TYR A 118 1.93 -4.10 -15.86
CA TYR A 118 1.27 -2.91 -16.41
C TYR A 118 1.72 -1.65 -15.65
N PRO A 119 2.13 -0.56 -16.32
CA PRO A 119 2.76 0.59 -15.66
C PRO A 119 1.91 1.30 -14.59
N MET A 120 0.59 1.15 -14.61
CA MET A 120 -0.31 1.80 -13.64
C MET A 120 -0.57 0.95 -12.39
N SER A 121 -0.44 -0.37 -12.50
CA SER A 121 -0.76 -1.31 -11.42
C SER A 121 -0.08 -1.00 -10.09
N PRO A 122 1.24 -0.72 -10.02
CA PRO A 122 1.86 -0.41 -8.72
C PRO A 122 1.30 0.87 -8.09
N TYR A 123 0.91 1.87 -8.90
CA TYR A 123 0.34 3.12 -8.40
C TYR A 123 -1.08 2.96 -7.87
N LEU A 124 -1.90 2.21 -8.60
CA LEU A 124 -3.25 1.87 -8.13
C LEU A 124 -3.20 1.01 -6.86
N PHE A 125 -2.21 0.12 -6.77
CA PHE A 125 -2.03 -0.70 -5.58
C PHE A 125 -1.69 0.14 -4.34
N ILE A 126 -0.75 1.09 -4.43
CA ILE A 126 -0.42 1.93 -3.26
C ILE A 126 -1.53 2.90 -2.88
N LEU A 127 -2.38 3.34 -3.83
CA LEU A 127 -3.60 4.09 -3.50
C LEU A 127 -4.56 3.24 -2.67
N CYS A 128 -4.66 1.94 -2.96
CA CYS A 128 -5.46 1.02 -2.15
C CYS A 128 -4.87 0.82 -0.75
N THR A 129 -3.54 0.67 -0.64
CA THR A 129 -2.90 0.47 0.68
C THR A 129 -2.84 1.75 1.52
N GLU A 130 -2.99 2.92 0.91
CA GLU A 130 -3.14 4.19 1.63
C GLU A 130 -4.35 4.16 2.58
N VAL A 131 -5.43 3.46 2.22
CA VAL A 131 -6.59 3.30 3.09
C VAL A 131 -6.21 2.61 4.40
N LEU A 132 -5.39 1.57 4.36
CA LEU A 132 -4.92 0.89 5.57
C LEU A 132 -4.10 1.85 6.44
N THR A 133 -3.21 2.63 5.82
CA THR A 133 -2.41 3.63 6.55
C THR A 133 -3.31 4.68 7.21
N ALA A 134 -4.27 5.24 6.47
CA ALA A 134 -5.21 6.22 7.00
C ALA A 134 -6.04 5.68 8.18
N LEU A 135 -6.49 4.42 8.11
CA LEU A 135 -7.23 3.77 9.19
C LEU A 135 -6.38 3.58 10.45
N LEU A 136 -5.10 3.22 10.29
CA LEU A 136 -4.17 3.07 11.41
C LEU A 136 -3.85 4.41 12.06
N THR A 137 -3.61 5.46 11.25
CA THR A 137 -3.43 6.83 11.75
C THR A 137 -4.66 7.29 12.52
N GLN A 138 -5.87 7.08 11.97
CA GLN A 138 -7.11 7.43 12.68
C GLN A 138 -7.26 6.66 14.00
N ALA A 139 -6.93 5.36 14.02
CA ALA A 139 -6.99 4.55 15.23
C ALA A 139 -6.00 5.05 16.29
N GLU A 140 -4.83 5.53 15.89
CA GLU A 140 -3.87 6.14 16.80
C GLU A 140 -4.35 7.49 17.33
N GLU A 141 -4.83 8.38 16.46
CA GLU A 141 -5.33 9.71 16.84
C GLU A 141 -6.48 9.64 17.85
N THR A 142 -7.30 8.58 17.75
CA THR A 142 -8.41 8.31 18.67
C THR A 142 -8.00 7.54 19.92
N GLY A 143 -6.72 7.15 20.05
CA GLY A 143 -6.19 6.39 21.18
C GLY A 143 -6.60 4.92 21.20
N GLY A 144 -7.12 4.38 20.09
CA GLY A 144 -7.47 2.96 19.95
C GLY A 144 -6.25 2.05 19.77
N ILE A 145 -5.15 2.59 19.23
CA ILE A 145 -3.83 1.96 19.19
C ILE A 145 -2.75 2.98 19.58
N SER A 146 -1.56 2.50 19.92
CA SER A 146 -0.40 3.34 20.22
C SER A 146 0.77 2.88 19.36
N GLY A 147 1.31 3.73 18.49
CA GLY A 147 2.49 3.39 17.71
C GLY A 147 3.78 3.36 18.56
N VAL A 148 4.83 2.74 18.02
CA VAL A 148 6.14 2.69 18.68
C VAL A 148 6.81 4.06 18.60
N LYS A 149 7.16 4.63 19.77
CA LYS A 149 7.98 5.84 19.87
C LYS A 149 9.43 5.48 20.15
N VAL A 150 10.34 5.85 19.25
CA VAL A 150 11.78 5.59 19.39
C VAL A 150 12.41 6.44 20.50
N CYS A 151 11.93 7.68 20.68
CA CYS A 151 12.29 8.55 21.80
C CYS A 151 11.11 9.41 22.25
N ARG A 152 11.25 10.15 23.35
CA ARG A 152 10.16 10.91 23.99
C ARG A 152 9.45 11.89 23.04
N ASP A 153 10.23 12.56 22.19
CA ASP A 153 9.74 13.61 21.29
C ASP A 153 9.60 13.13 19.84
N ALA A 154 9.83 11.84 19.57
CA ALA A 154 9.61 11.27 18.25
C ALA A 154 8.11 11.11 17.98
N PRO A 155 7.68 11.32 16.72
CA PRO A 155 6.36 10.89 16.31
C PRO A 155 6.26 9.37 16.51
N PRO A 156 5.09 8.87 16.97
CA PRO A 156 4.87 7.45 17.02
C PRO A 156 4.81 6.87 15.59
N VAL A 157 5.26 5.64 15.45
CA VAL A 157 5.23 4.90 14.18
C VAL A 157 4.30 3.70 14.35
N THR A 158 3.15 3.72 13.68
CA THR A 158 2.14 2.65 13.68
C THR A 158 2.37 1.63 12.58
N ASN A 159 2.89 2.07 11.43
CA ASN A 159 3.06 1.22 10.27
C ASN A 159 4.20 1.66 9.36
N LEU A 160 4.78 0.70 8.65
CA LEU A 160 5.72 0.89 7.55
C LEU A 160 5.32 -0.06 6.42
N LEU A 161 5.10 0.47 5.22
CA LEU A 161 4.68 -0.32 4.05
C LEU A 161 5.77 -0.30 2.98
N PHE A 162 5.93 -1.44 2.32
CA PHE A 162 6.76 -1.59 1.15
C PHE A 162 6.09 -2.50 0.13
N GLY A 163 5.31 -1.90 -0.78
CA GLY A 163 4.49 -2.68 -1.69
C GLY A 163 3.46 -3.47 -0.88
N ASP A 164 3.48 -4.79 -1.01
CA ASP A 164 2.61 -5.75 -0.33
C ASP A 164 3.09 -6.19 1.07
N ASP A 165 4.37 -5.99 1.39
CA ASP A 165 4.89 -6.17 2.75
C ASP A 165 4.44 -5.00 3.64
N SER A 166 3.78 -5.31 4.76
CA SER A 166 3.38 -4.32 5.76
C SER A 166 3.89 -4.70 7.15
N LEU A 167 4.54 -3.76 7.82
CA LEU A 167 4.92 -3.89 9.22
C LEU A 167 4.01 -3.01 10.06
N ILE A 168 3.32 -3.59 11.03
CA ILE A 168 2.51 -2.87 12.02
C ILE A 168 3.27 -2.88 13.35
N LEU A 169 3.30 -1.74 14.01
CA LEU A 169 4.12 -1.46 15.20
C LEU A 169 3.20 -0.92 16.31
N MET A 170 3.17 -1.61 17.44
CA MET A 170 2.35 -1.26 18.62
C MET A 170 3.12 -1.49 19.93
#